data_AF-A0A934LTY1-F1
#
_entry.id   AF-A0A934LTY1-F1
#
_cell.length_a   1.000
_cell.length_b   1.000
_cell.length_c   1.000
_cell.angle_alpha   90.00
_cell.angle_beta   90.00
_cell.angle_gamma   90.00
#
_symmetry.space_group_name_H-M   'P 1'
#
loop_
_entity.id
_entity.type
_entity.pdbx_description
1 polymer ?
#
loop_
_entity_poly.entity_id
_entity_poly.type
_entity_poly.pdbx_seq_one_letter_code
_entity_poly.pdbx_strand_id
1 'polypeptide(L)'
;MCVYCKAASAILDTLWDDREFRNFFYDMGYELSDLGPLVHDVFVPAYLRVKRSLRGGDLEMLEAQVTEDVLAPLYNRPNFREIWDAWDQPTRDEFVREQSEMQLAELLVMAYDTRLVDAYKQAFLDHRA
;
A
#
# COMPACT_ATOMS: atom_id res chain seq x y z
N MET A 1 -3.95 10.74 -8.44
CA MET A 1 -3.15 10.26 -7.27
C MET A 1 -2.38 9.04 -7.73
N CYS A 2 -1.07 8.95 -7.50
CA CYS A 2 -0.29 7.79 -7.98
C CYS A 2 -0.76 6.51 -7.27
N VAL A 3 -0.98 5.42 -8.02
CA VAL A 3 -1.43 4.12 -7.49
C VAL A 3 -0.54 3.64 -6.34
N TYR A 4 0.78 3.80 -6.49
CA TYR A 4 1.73 3.43 -5.44
C TYR A 4 1.63 4.31 -4.19
N CYS A 5 1.18 5.57 -4.31
CA CYS A 5 0.96 6.42 -3.14
C CYS A 5 -0.18 5.88 -2.27
N LYS A 6 -1.26 5.38 -2.88
CA LYS A 6 -2.36 4.76 -2.12
C LYS A 6 -1.91 3.47 -1.45
N ALA A 7 -1.15 2.62 -2.15
CA ALA A 7 -0.58 1.41 -1.56
C ALA A 7 0.39 1.73 -0.41
N ALA A 8 1.29 2.68 -0.59
CA ALA A 8 2.23 3.08 0.45
C ALA A 8 1.53 3.75 1.66
N SER A 9 0.48 4.53 1.42
CA SER A 9 -0.35 5.10 2.48
C SER A 9 -1.07 3.99 3.25
N ALA A 10 -1.67 3.02 2.57
CA ALA A 10 -2.35 1.90 3.22
C ALA A 10 -1.39 1.07 4.08
N ILE A 11 -0.16 0.82 3.61
CA ILE A 11 0.89 0.18 4.42
C ILE A 11 1.19 1.04 5.65
N LEU A 12 1.40 2.34 5.48
CA LEU A 12 1.71 3.24 6.57
C LEU A 12 0.61 3.25 7.63
N ASP A 13 -0.65 3.36 7.21
CA ASP A 13 -1.83 3.31 8.08
C ASP A 13 -1.91 1.98 8.83
N THR A 14 -1.70 0.86 8.14
CA THR A 14 -1.73 -0.48 8.74
C THR A 14 -0.60 -0.69 9.74
N LEU A 15 0.62 -0.27 9.41
CA LEU A 15 1.77 -0.35 10.32
C LEU A 15 1.62 0.62 11.49
N TRP A 16 0.87 1.71 11.34
CA TRP A 16 0.65 2.69 12.40
C TRP A 16 -0.14 2.12 13.59
N ASP A 17 -0.92 1.06 13.38
CA ASP A 17 -1.60 0.36 14.46
C ASP A 17 -0.60 -0.34 15.40
N ASP A 18 0.56 -0.77 14.88
CA ASP A 18 1.64 -1.32 15.69
C ASP A 18 2.29 -0.25 16.58
N ARG A 19 2.40 -0.58 17.87
CA ARG A 19 2.87 0.36 18.89
C ARG A 19 4.35 0.67 18.74
N GLU A 20 5.18 -0.31 18.38
CA GLU A 20 6.63 -0.11 18.26
C GLU A 20 6.98 0.69 17.01
N PHE A 21 6.27 0.46 15.90
CA PHE A 21 6.36 1.28 14.70
C PHE A 21 5.96 2.73 14.98
N ARG A 22 4.80 2.94 15.61
CA ARG A 22 4.32 4.28 15.96
C ARG A 22 5.26 5.03 16.90
N ASN A 23 5.73 4.38 17.97
CA ASN A 23 6.63 5.00 18.94
C ASN A 23 7.95 5.48 18.30
N PHE A 24 8.48 4.75 17.32
CA PHE A 24 9.67 5.17 16.60
C PHE A 24 9.53 6.56 15.96
N PHE A 25 8.38 6.87 15.35
CA PHE A 25 8.13 8.20 14.78
C PHE A 25 7.86 9.25 15.86
N TYR A 26 7.14 8.90 16.91
CA TYR A 26 6.91 9.81 18.04
C TYR A 26 8.21 10.21 18.75
N ASP A 27 9.15 9.29 18.96
CA ASP A 27 10.46 9.58 19.55
C ASP A 27 11.27 10.58 18.70
N MET A 28 10.95 10.68 17.41
CA MET A 28 11.53 11.63 16.47
C MET A 28 10.71 12.92 16.29
N GLY A 29 9.54 13.02 16.95
CA GLY A 29 8.66 14.19 16.92
C GLY A 29 7.67 14.24 15.76
N TYR A 30 7.30 13.09 15.17
CA TYR A 30 6.37 13.00 14.04
C TYR A 30 5.11 12.21 14.41
N GLU A 31 3.95 12.71 13.98
CA GLU A 31 2.68 11.97 13.98
C GLU A 31 2.33 11.46 12.57
N LEU A 32 1.31 10.60 12.45
CA LEU A 32 0.89 10.04 11.15
C LEU A 32 0.56 11.13 10.13
N SER A 33 -0.07 12.22 10.56
CA SER A 33 -0.41 13.36 9.70
C SER A 33 0.82 14.04 9.10
N ASP A 34 1.95 14.01 9.79
CA ASP A 34 3.21 14.61 9.33
C ASP A 34 3.91 13.73 8.29
N LEU A 35 3.58 12.45 8.25
CA LEU A 35 4.13 11.48 7.31
C LEU A 35 3.39 11.47 5.96
N GLY A 36 2.13 11.92 5.93
CA GLY A 36 1.32 12.01 4.71
C GLY A 36 2.00 12.75 3.54
N PRO A 37 2.58 13.94 3.76
CA PRO A 37 3.35 14.66 2.72
C PRO A 37 4.57 13.88 2.19
N LEU A 38 5.12 12.95 2.98
CA LEU A 38 6.31 12.18 2.64
C LEU A 38 6.00 10.89 1.86
N VAL A 39 4.72 10.55 1.69
CA VAL A 39 4.28 9.32 1.01
C VAL A 39 4.91 9.16 -0.36
N HIS A 40 4.90 10.23 -1.18
CA HIS A 40 5.41 10.15 -2.54
C HIS A 40 6.94 9.98 -2.58
N ASP A 41 7.66 10.77 -1.80
CA ASP A 41 9.12 10.89 -1.93
C ASP A 41 9.90 9.88 -1.08
N VAL A 42 9.29 9.37 -0.01
CA VAL A 42 9.95 8.50 0.97
C VAL A 42 9.36 7.08 0.94
N PHE A 43 8.04 6.97 1.15
CA PHE A 43 7.42 5.67 1.41
C PHE A 43 7.12 4.88 0.13
N VAL A 44 6.79 5.55 -0.98
CA VAL A 44 6.64 4.88 -2.29
C VAL A 44 7.94 4.21 -2.75
N PRO A 45 9.11 4.87 -2.73
CA PRO A 45 10.37 4.20 -3.02
C PRO A 45 10.66 3.01 -2.10
N ALA A 46 10.38 3.14 -0.79
CA ALA A 46 10.57 2.05 0.17
C ALA A 46 9.71 0.83 -0.16
N TYR A 47 8.42 1.06 -0.42
CA TYR A 47 7.48 0.03 -0.86
C TYR A 47 7.95 -0.68 -2.12
N LEU A 48 8.33 0.08 -3.15
CA LEU A 48 8.79 -0.48 -4.42
C LEU A 48 10.08 -1.29 -4.28
N ARG A 49 10.98 -0.92 -3.36
CA ARG A 49 12.18 -1.72 -3.05
C ARG A 49 11.80 -3.07 -2.46
N VAL A 50 10.91 -3.10 -1.48
CA VAL A 50 10.43 -4.36 -0.88
C VAL A 50 9.75 -5.21 -1.94
N LYS A 51 8.79 -4.64 -2.69
CA LYS A 51 8.10 -5.34 -3.78
C LYS A 51 9.07 -5.95 -4.80
N ARG A 52 10.09 -5.19 -5.23
CA ARG A 52 11.10 -5.70 -6.19
C ARG A 52 11.94 -6.83 -5.61
N SER A 53 12.23 -6.82 -4.30
CA SER A 53 13.00 -7.89 -3.66
C SER A 53 12.25 -9.23 -3.58
N LEU A 54 10.93 -9.21 -3.74
CA LEU A 54 10.06 -10.39 -3.71
C LEU A 54 9.75 -10.98 -5.10
N ARG A 55 10.25 -10.34 -6.17
CA ARG A 55 10.05 -10.81 -7.55
C ARG A 55 10.70 -12.18 -7.78
N GLY A 56 10.02 -13.06 -8.52
CA GLY A 56 10.51 -14.38 -8.92
C GLY A 56 10.04 -15.54 -8.04
N GLY A 57 8.97 -15.37 -7.27
CA GLY A 57 8.33 -16.42 -6.47
C GLY A 57 7.16 -15.89 -5.63
N ASP A 58 7.49 -15.34 -4.47
CA ASP A 58 6.52 -14.94 -3.44
C ASP A 58 5.57 -13.83 -3.92
N LEU A 59 6.10 -12.86 -4.69
CA LEU A 59 5.29 -11.79 -5.24
C LEU A 59 4.23 -12.32 -6.21
N GLU A 60 4.61 -13.23 -7.10
CA GLU A 60 3.73 -13.78 -8.12
C GLU A 60 2.58 -14.60 -7.51
N MET A 61 2.83 -15.29 -6.39
CA MET A 61 1.79 -15.99 -5.63
C MET A 61 0.80 -15.00 -5.00
N LEU A 62 1.30 -13.91 -4.40
CA LEU A 62 0.46 -12.87 -3.81
C LEU A 62 -0.33 -12.11 -4.88
N GLU A 63 0.29 -11.79 -6.03
CA GLU A 63 -0.39 -11.14 -7.15
C GLU A 63 -1.50 -12.01 -7.72
N ALA A 64 -1.31 -13.33 -7.79
CA ALA A 64 -2.36 -14.28 -8.20
C ALA A 64 -3.55 -14.28 -7.22
N GLN A 65 -3.29 -14.26 -5.91
CA GLN A 65 -4.33 -14.19 -4.87
C GLN A 65 -5.16 -12.90 -4.95
N VAL A 66 -4.55 -11.80 -5.37
CA VAL A 66 -5.24 -10.52 -5.56
C VAL A 66 -6.13 -10.57 -6.81
N THR A 67 -5.66 -11.14 -7.92
CA THR A 67 -6.40 -11.11 -9.19
C THR A 67 -7.73 -11.87 -9.18
N GLU A 68 -7.92 -12.82 -8.26
CA GLU A 68 -9.11 -13.67 -8.28
C GLU A 68 -10.36 -13.01 -7.66
N ASP A 69 -10.24 -11.96 -6.82
CA ASP A 69 -11.40 -11.47 -6.05
C ASP A 69 -11.47 -9.96 -5.73
N VAL A 70 -10.77 -9.07 -6.46
CA VAL A 70 -10.80 -7.61 -6.19
C VAL A 70 -12.19 -6.98 -6.34
N LEU A 71 -13.03 -7.46 -7.26
CA LEU A 71 -14.34 -6.85 -7.57
C LEU A 71 -15.51 -7.47 -6.79
N ALA A 72 -15.38 -8.72 -6.34
CA ALA A 72 -16.49 -9.43 -5.69
C ALA A 72 -16.97 -8.76 -4.39
N PRO A 73 -16.10 -8.27 -3.48
CA PRO A 73 -16.52 -7.52 -2.31
C PRO A 73 -17.18 -6.18 -2.65
N LEU A 74 -16.79 -5.57 -3.78
CA LEU A 74 -17.27 -4.25 -4.22
C LEU A 74 -18.64 -4.31 -4.87
N TYR A 75 -18.99 -5.42 -5.55
CA TYR A 75 -20.33 -5.62 -6.10
C TYR A 75 -21.43 -5.62 -5.03
N ASN A 76 -21.09 -5.92 -3.78
CA ASN A 76 -22.03 -5.86 -2.65
C ASN A 76 -22.23 -4.43 -2.12
N ARG A 77 -21.45 -3.44 -2.57
CA ARG A 77 -21.60 -2.05 -2.14
C ARG A 77 -22.78 -1.38 -2.87
N PRO A 78 -23.59 -0.56 -2.16
CA PRO A 78 -24.67 0.20 -2.78
C PRO A 78 -24.15 1.02 -3.98
N ASN A 79 -24.87 0.95 -5.10
CA ASN A 79 -24.63 1.72 -6.33
C ASN A 79 -23.30 1.45 -7.05
N PHE A 80 -22.45 0.53 -6.59
CA PHE A 80 -21.17 0.26 -7.25
C PHE A 80 -21.36 -0.25 -8.68
N ARG A 81 -22.34 -1.13 -8.91
CA ARG A 81 -22.64 -1.67 -10.24
C ARG A 81 -23.06 -0.59 -11.24
N GLU A 82 -23.88 0.36 -10.80
CA GLU A 82 -24.32 1.49 -11.64
C GLU A 82 -23.15 2.42 -12.00
N ILE A 83 -22.29 2.71 -11.02
CA ILE A 83 -21.08 3.51 -11.22
C ILE A 83 -20.09 2.79 -12.15
N TRP A 84 -19.88 1.49 -11.93
CA TRP A 84 -19.02 0.64 -12.72
C TRP A 84 -19.48 0.59 -14.19
N ASP A 85 -20.77 0.39 -14.42
CA ASP A 85 -21.37 0.33 -15.75
C ASP A 85 -21.28 1.68 -16.48
N ALA A 86 -21.26 2.80 -15.75
CA ALA A 86 -21.10 4.16 -16.29
C ALA A 86 -19.64 4.53 -16.64
N TRP A 87 -18.64 3.84 -16.08
CA TRP A 87 -17.23 4.09 -16.38
C TRP A 87 -16.81 3.56 -17.75
N ASP A 88 -15.88 4.27 -18.39
CA ASP A 88 -15.20 3.76 -19.58
C ASP A 88 -14.16 2.68 -19.21
N GLN A 89 -13.72 1.93 -20.22
CA GLN A 89 -12.77 0.84 -20.01
C GLN A 89 -11.44 1.30 -19.36
N PRO A 90 -10.81 2.42 -19.78
CA PRO A 90 -9.60 2.91 -19.13
C PRO A 90 -9.77 3.21 -17.64
N THR A 91 -10.90 3.80 -17.24
CA THR A 91 -11.19 4.09 -15.82
C THR A 91 -11.34 2.79 -15.03
N ARG A 92 -12.01 1.78 -15.59
CA ARG A 92 -12.14 0.45 -14.97
C ARG A 92 -10.79 -0.23 -14.80
N ASP A 93 -9.95 -0.18 -15.83
CA ASP A 93 -8.60 -0.77 -15.80
C ASP A 93 -7.72 -0.09 -14.75
N GLU A 94 -7.78 1.25 -14.67
CA GLU A 94 -7.05 2.01 -13.64
C GLU A 94 -7.57 1.70 -12.24
N PHE A 95 -8.88 1.61 -12.06
CA PHE A 95 -9.50 1.24 -10.79
C PHE A 95 -9.06 -0.15 -10.34
N VAL A 96 -9.15 -1.16 -11.20
CA VAL A 96 -8.71 -2.53 -10.88
C VAL A 96 -7.23 -2.54 -10.53
N ARG A 97 -6.39 -1.87 -11.32
CA ARG A 97 -4.95 -1.76 -11.02
C ARG A 97 -4.71 -1.14 -9.65
N GLU A 98 -5.44 -0.09 -9.30
CA GLU A 98 -5.32 0.58 -8.02
C GLU A 98 -5.75 -0.32 -6.86
N GLN A 99 -6.93 -0.94 -6.97
CA GLN A 99 -7.45 -1.82 -5.92
C GLN A 99 -6.57 -3.06 -5.75
N SER A 100 -6.06 -3.64 -6.84
CA SER A 100 -5.10 -4.74 -6.79
C SER A 100 -3.82 -4.35 -6.08
N GLU A 101 -3.26 -3.16 -6.36
CA GLU A 101 -2.04 -2.72 -5.69
C GLU A 101 -2.26 -2.46 -4.19
N MET A 102 -3.41 -1.91 -3.81
CA MET A 102 -3.78 -1.72 -2.40
C MET A 102 -3.93 -3.06 -1.67
N GLN A 103 -4.66 -4.01 -2.25
CA GLN A 103 -4.83 -5.35 -1.66
C GLN A 103 -3.50 -6.08 -1.53
N LEU A 104 -2.61 -5.95 -2.54
CA LEU A 104 -1.27 -6.49 -2.48
C LEU A 104 -0.46 -5.86 -1.35
N ALA A 105 -0.55 -4.54 -1.16
CA ALA A 105 0.10 -3.84 -0.06
C ALA A 105 -0.32 -4.40 1.31
N GLU A 106 -1.62 -4.63 1.53
CA GLU A 106 -2.14 -5.24 2.76
C GLU A 106 -1.60 -6.67 2.97
N LEU A 107 -1.64 -7.51 1.92
CA LEU A 107 -1.09 -8.87 1.99
C LEU A 107 0.41 -8.88 2.30
N LEU A 108 1.16 -7.92 1.74
CA LEU A 108 2.58 -7.77 2.02
C LEU A 108 2.84 -7.36 3.48
N VAL A 109 1.98 -6.54 4.08
CA VAL A 109 2.07 -6.26 5.53
C VAL A 109 1.82 -7.52 6.33
N MET A 110 0.79 -8.31 5.99
CA MET A 110 0.50 -9.55 6.71
C MET A 110 1.61 -10.61 6.60
N ALA A 111 2.26 -10.71 5.44
CA ALA A 111 3.26 -11.74 5.16
C ALA A 111 4.70 -11.31 5.47
N TYR A 112 4.99 -10.00 5.44
CA TYR A 112 6.34 -9.45 5.54
C TYR A 112 6.42 -8.18 6.40
N ASP A 113 5.62 -8.11 7.46
CA ASP A 113 5.53 -6.98 8.39
C ASP A 113 6.90 -6.39 8.76
N THR A 114 7.84 -7.22 9.19
CA THR A 114 9.16 -6.83 9.69
C THR A 114 9.98 -6.19 8.58
N ARG A 115 9.93 -6.75 7.35
CA ARG A 115 10.66 -6.18 6.20
C ARG A 115 10.11 -4.83 5.78
N LEU A 116 8.79 -4.64 5.85
CA LEU A 116 8.16 -3.36 5.55
C LEU A 116 8.41 -2.32 6.63
N VAL A 117 8.32 -2.71 7.90
CA VAL A 117 8.69 -1.88 9.05
C VAL A 117 10.11 -1.36 8.90
N ASP A 118 11.08 -2.24 8.68
CA ASP A 118 12.49 -1.86 8.54
C ASP A 118 12.70 -0.95 7.33
N ALA A 119 12.08 -1.26 6.19
CA ALA A 119 12.20 -0.47 4.98
C ALA A 119 11.63 0.95 5.14
N TYR A 120 10.50 1.10 5.83
CA TYR A 120 9.85 2.40 6.05
C TYR A 120 10.63 3.25 7.06
N LYS A 121 11.08 2.63 8.17
CA LYS A 121 11.93 3.31 9.16
C LYS A 121 13.24 3.78 8.53
N GLN A 122 13.91 2.90 7.78
CA GLN A 122 15.18 3.25 7.13
C GLN A 122 15.00 4.34 6.08
N ALA A 123 13.97 4.26 5.23
CA ALA A 123 13.71 5.29 4.23
C ALA A 123 13.48 6.68 4.84
N PHE A 124 12.78 6.72 5.97
CA PHE A 124 12.58 7.96 6.71
C PHE A 124 13.88 8.52 7.30
N LEU A 125 14.73 7.65 7.88
CA LEU A 125 16.03 8.06 8.40
C LEU A 125 16.94 8.60 7.30
N ASP A 126 16.98 7.92 6.14
CA ASP A 126 17.77 8.34 4.98
C ASP A 126 17.31 9.71 4.44
N HIS A 127 16.00 9.99 4.48
CA HIS A 127 15.46 11.28 4.06
C HIS A 127 15.86 12.44 5.00
N ARG A 128 16.14 12.14 6.28
CA ARG A 128 16.52 13.14 7.28
C ARG A 128 18.02 13.44 7.34
N ALA A 129 18.85 12.59 6.75
CA ALA A 129 20.32 12.70 6.75
C ALA A 129 20.81 13.67 5.66
#